data_AF-A0AAE1M7R8-F1
#
_entry.id   AF-A0AAE1M7R8-F1
#
_cell.length_a   1.000
_cell.length_b   1.000
_cell.length_c   1.000
_cell.angle_alpha   90.00
_cell.angle_beta   90.00
_cell.angle_gamma   90.00
#
_symmetry.space_group_name_H-M   'P 1'
#
loop_
_entity.id
_entity.type
_entity.pdbx_description
1 polymer ?
#
loop_
_entity_poly.entity_id
_entity_poly.type
_entity_poly.pdbx_seq_one_letter_code
_entity_poly.pdbx_strand_id
1 'polypeptide(L)'
;MGSRLGGRVVHFANLLIRLLMPSSFTNITEIALKTIPSASKIEIKRVLESQYGFDVEKVRTLNMEGKKKKRGGLLIAKPDYKKAYVTLRNPLSISPDLYPLRIIEEEKKRVNKQSKSSVVEEGETKRHWLDQKEGAKFKLEKASNDRRPSRAEGVAKFPWSSMRSGAGSAR
;
A
#
# COMPACT_ATOMS: atom_id res chain seq x y z
N MET A 1 40.56 38.35 7.40
CA MET A 1 39.71 37.14 7.37
C MET A 1 38.34 37.53 7.93
N GLY A 2 37.35 37.77 7.06
CA GLY A 2 36.01 38.22 7.46
C GLY A 2 35.25 37.10 8.18
N SER A 3 34.82 37.39 9.40
CA SER A 3 34.05 36.49 10.25
C SER A 3 32.68 36.18 9.63
N ARG A 4 32.42 34.91 9.35
CA ARG A 4 31.13 34.36 8.89
C ARG A 4 30.09 34.36 10.03
N LEU A 5 29.81 35.52 10.63
CA LEU A 5 28.88 35.67 11.76
C LEU A 5 27.40 35.75 11.33
N GLY A 6 27.10 35.57 10.04
CA GLY A 6 25.74 35.37 9.56
C GLY A 6 25.47 33.88 9.40
N GLY A 7 24.52 33.33 10.16
CA GLY A 7 23.98 32.00 9.89
C GLY A 7 23.43 31.89 8.46
N ARG A 8 23.15 30.67 7.98
CA ARG A 8 22.52 30.48 6.66
C ARG A 8 21.14 31.15 6.64
N VAL A 9 21.05 32.30 5.96
CA VAL A 9 19.80 33.00 5.68
C VAL A 9 19.21 32.39 4.42
N VAL A 10 18.01 31.80 4.53
CA VAL A 10 17.28 31.21 3.40
C VAL A 10 16.24 32.23 2.96
N HIS A 11 16.52 32.93 1.86
CA HIS A 11 15.68 34.06 1.41
C HIS A 11 14.35 33.60 0.80
N PHE A 12 14.34 32.51 0.03
CA PHE A 12 13.12 31.84 -0.45
C PHE A 12 13.42 30.36 -0.66
N ALA A 13 12.74 29.48 0.08
CA ALA A 13 12.87 28.05 -0.11
C ALA A 13 11.90 27.61 -1.23
N ASN A 14 12.45 27.37 -2.42
CA ASN A 14 11.75 26.65 -3.48
C ASN A 14 11.71 25.15 -3.13
N LEU A 15 10.88 24.81 -2.13
CA LEU A 15 10.64 23.42 -1.75
C LEU A 15 9.34 22.95 -2.39
N LEU A 16 9.44 21.88 -3.19
CA LEU A 16 8.26 21.21 -3.74
C LEU A 16 7.53 20.46 -2.63
N ILE A 17 6.39 21.01 -2.19
CA ILE A 17 5.52 20.43 -1.18
C ILE A 17 4.20 20.01 -1.84
N ARG A 18 3.76 18.78 -1.57
CA ARG A 18 2.46 18.26 -1.98
C ARG A 18 1.69 17.80 -0.75
N LEU A 19 0.45 18.24 -0.61
CA LEU A 19 -0.44 17.77 0.44
C LEU A 19 -0.85 16.31 0.16
N LEU A 20 -0.78 15.46 1.19
CA LEU A 20 -1.42 14.16 1.18
C LEU A 20 -2.81 14.30 1.81
N MET A 21 -3.78 13.60 1.23
CA MET A 21 -5.17 13.71 1.66
C MET A 21 -5.32 13.29 3.13
N PRO A 22 -5.95 14.11 3.98
CA PRO A 22 -6.19 13.76 5.37
C PRO A 22 -7.25 12.65 5.48
N SER A 23 -7.28 11.98 6.62
CA SER A 23 -8.30 10.95 6.91
C SER A 23 -9.68 11.54 7.20
N SER A 24 -9.72 12.75 7.76
CA SER A 24 -10.93 13.50 8.08
C SER A 24 -10.80 14.95 7.59
N PHE A 25 -11.94 15.63 7.41
CA PHE A 25 -11.99 17.02 6.92
C PHE A 25 -12.33 18.03 8.02
N THR A 26 -12.84 17.57 9.15
CA THR A 26 -13.13 18.38 10.33
C THR A 26 -12.04 18.21 11.38
N ASN A 27 -11.66 19.30 12.05
CA ASN A 27 -10.71 19.34 13.18
C ASN A 27 -9.37 18.62 12.91
N ILE A 28 -8.69 19.01 11.82
CA ILE A 28 -7.41 18.44 11.42
C ILE A 28 -6.30 19.05 12.28
N THR A 29 -5.74 18.26 13.18
CA THR A 29 -4.59 18.63 14.02
C THR A 29 -3.26 18.28 13.37
N GLU A 30 -3.23 17.17 12.62
CA GLU A 30 -2.04 16.70 11.92
C GLU A 30 -2.29 16.55 10.43
N ILE A 31 -1.38 17.13 9.63
CA ILE A 31 -1.39 17.02 8.17
C ILE A 31 -0.16 16.26 7.69
N ALA A 32 -0.36 15.49 6.62
CA ALA A 32 0.71 14.75 5.97
C ALA A 32 1.10 15.42 4.65
N LEU A 33 2.40 15.59 4.43
CA LEU A 33 2.98 16.21 3.24
C LEU A 33 3.95 15.23 2.56
N LYS A 34 4.04 15.32 1.25
CA LYS A 34 5.06 14.70 0.42
C LYS A 34 6.00 15.80 -0.08
N THR A 35 7.29 15.62 0.17
CA THR A 35 8.36 16.59 -0.14
C THR A 35 9.59 15.89 -0.71
N ILE A 36 10.60 16.65 -1.11
CA ILE A 36 11.89 16.12 -1.59
C ILE A 36 12.70 15.48 -0.44
N PRO A 37 13.48 14.41 -0.73
CA PRO A 37 14.26 13.71 0.29
C PRO A 37 15.33 14.58 0.97
N SER A 38 15.79 15.67 0.35
CA SER A 38 16.78 16.58 0.92
C SER A 38 16.22 17.56 1.97
N ALA A 39 14.90 17.76 2.04
CA ALA A 39 14.29 18.82 2.86
C ALA A 39 14.46 18.59 4.38
N SER A 40 14.93 19.60 5.12
CA SER A 40 15.04 19.54 6.58
C SER A 40 13.72 19.89 7.28
N LYS A 41 13.53 19.42 8.52
CA LYS A 41 12.36 19.76 9.36
C LYS A 41 12.21 21.28 9.55
N ILE A 42 13.34 21.96 9.70
CA ILE A 42 13.39 23.41 9.93
C ILE A 42 12.95 24.17 8.67
N GLU A 43 13.35 23.69 7.49
CA GLU A 43 12.98 24.30 6.21
C GLU A 43 11.49 24.12 5.93
N ILE A 44 10.96 22.91 6.16
CA ILE A 44 9.54 22.61 5.99
C ILE A 44 8.70 23.52 6.91
N LYS A 45 9.10 23.64 8.19
CA LYS A 45 8.42 24.52 9.15
C LYS A 45 8.41 25.98 8.68
N ARG A 46 9.59 26.52 8.32
CA ARG A 46 9.72 27.90 7.85
C ARG A 46 8.92 28.19 6.59
N VAL A 47 8.87 27.25 5.64
CA VAL A 47 8.06 27.41 4.41
C VAL A 47 6.58 27.46 4.73
N LEU A 48 6.08 26.55 5.58
CA LEU A 48 4.67 26.53 5.96
C LEU A 48 4.25 27.80 6.73
N GLU A 49 5.10 28.29 7.62
CA GLU A 49 4.86 29.54 8.36
C GLU A 49 4.95 30.77 7.44
N SER A 50 6.01 30.88 6.63
CA SER A 50 6.29 32.11 5.87
C SER A 50 5.48 32.25 4.58
N GLN A 51 5.26 31.15 3.84
CA GLN A 51 4.55 31.20 2.55
C GLN A 51 3.05 31.00 2.70
N TYR A 52 2.64 30.14 3.64
CA TYR A 52 1.24 29.74 3.79
C TYR A 52 0.58 30.26 5.07
N GLY A 53 1.34 30.82 6.01
CA GLY A 53 0.80 31.39 7.24
C GLY A 53 0.28 30.36 8.24
N PHE A 54 0.73 29.10 8.18
CA PHE A 54 0.30 28.07 9.14
C PHE A 54 1.04 28.16 10.47
N ASP A 55 0.31 28.02 11.58
CA ASP A 55 0.89 27.88 12.91
C ASP A 55 1.33 26.44 13.18
N VAL A 56 2.61 26.17 12.94
CA VAL A 56 3.18 24.82 13.09
C VAL A 56 3.79 24.63 14.48
N GLU A 57 3.28 23.63 15.20
CA GLU A 57 3.86 23.22 16.48
C GLU A 57 5.13 22.41 16.25
N LYS A 58 5.00 21.26 15.56
CA LYS A 58 6.07 20.28 15.40
C LYS A 58 6.03 19.62 14.03
N VAL A 59 7.21 19.32 13.48
CA VAL A 59 7.37 18.57 12.22
C VAL A 59 8.11 17.26 12.48
N ARG A 60 7.53 16.14 12.04
CA ARG A 60 8.13 14.81 12.04
C ARG A 60 8.31 14.36 10.59
N THR A 61 9.42 13.73 10.27
CA THR A 61 9.75 13.36 8.89
C THR A 61 10.18 11.91 8.82
N LEU A 62 9.82 11.24 7.73
CA LEU A 62 10.24 9.90 7.37
C LEU A 62 10.79 9.92 5.94
N ASN A 63 11.91 9.24 5.71
CA ASN A 63 12.44 9.03 4.38
C ASN A 63 11.74 7.81 3.77
N MET A 64 11.07 7.99 2.64
CA MET A 64 10.31 6.94 1.97
C MET A 64 10.99 6.57 0.67
N GLU A 65 11.32 5.28 0.52
CA GLU A 65 11.77 4.74 -0.75
C GLU A 65 10.62 4.67 -1.76
N GLY A 66 10.93 4.98 -3.01
CA GLY A 66 10.05 4.80 -4.13
C GLY A 66 9.84 3.32 -4.44
N LYS A 67 8.66 2.99 -4.98
CA LYS A 67 8.36 1.62 -5.37
C LYS A 67 9.29 1.18 -6.51
N LYS A 68 10.15 0.20 -6.21
CA LYS A 68 11.00 -0.50 -7.17
C LYS A 68 10.18 -1.59 -7.87
N LYS A 69 10.28 -1.70 -9.19
CA LYS A 69 9.65 -2.73 -10.01
C LYS A 69 10.69 -3.30 -10.98
N LYS A 70 10.77 -4.62 -11.08
CA LYS A 70 11.62 -5.29 -12.06
C LYS A 70 10.76 -5.84 -13.19
N ARG A 71 11.12 -5.53 -14.44
CA ARG A 71 10.47 -6.09 -15.64
C ARG A 71 11.58 -6.69 -16.52
N GLY A 72 11.64 -8.02 -16.58
CA GLY A 72 12.77 -8.73 -17.19
C GLY A 72 14.08 -8.41 -16.48
N GLY A 73 15.08 -7.92 -17.24
CA GLY A 73 16.37 -7.48 -16.72
C GLY A 73 16.42 -6.03 -16.19
N LEU A 74 15.43 -5.20 -16.53
CA LEU A 74 15.46 -3.77 -16.19
C LEU A 74 14.77 -3.49 -14.84
N LEU A 75 15.43 -2.71 -13.98
CA LEU A 75 14.88 -2.21 -12.72
C LEU A 75 14.38 -0.77 -12.92
N ILE A 76 13.08 -0.57 -12.75
CA ILE A 76 12.42 0.75 -12.81
C ILE A 76 11.99 1.13 -11.40
N ALA A 77 12.41 2.30 -10.93
CA ALA A 77 12.04 2.81 -9.62
C ALA A 77 11.25 4.12 -9.74
N LYS A 78 10.23 4.27 -8.88
CA LYS A 78 9.64 5.60 -8.63
C LYS A 78 10.63 6.46 -7.84
N PRO A 79 10.59 7.80 -7.97
CA PRO A 79 11.44 8.66 -7.17
C PRO A 79 11.12 8.53 -5.68
N ASP A 80 12.17 8.49 -4.88
CA ASP A 80 12.11 8.57 -3.42
C ASP A 80 11.53 9.92 -2.99
N TYR A 81 10.94 9.95 -1.80
CA TYR A 81 10.36 11.17 -1.26
C TYR A 81 10.46 11.20 0.26
N LYS A 82 10.29 12.38 0.82
CA LYS A 82 10.18 12.56 2.26
C LYS A 82 8.73 12.77 2.63
N LYS A 83 8.22 11.95 3.54
CA LYS A 83 6.90 12.12 4.14
C LYS A 83 7.07 12.98 5.39
N ALA A 84 6.34 14.08 5.49
CA ALA A 84 6.35 14.93 6.67
C ALA A 84 4.98 14.91 7.33
N TYR A 85 4.93 14.64 8.62
CA TYR A 85 3.78 14.84 9.47
C TYR A 85 3.96 16.16 10.21
N VAL A 86 3.01 17.06 10.04
CA VAL A 86 3.04 18.41 10.60
C VAL A 86 1.90 18.52 11.58
N THR A 87 2.24 18.78 12.85
CA THR A 87 1.28 19.05 13.91
C THR A 87 1.03 20.56 13.93
N LEU A 88 -0.24 20.93 13.82
CA LEU A 88 -0.71 22.30 13.83
C LEU A 88 -1.11 22.70 15.25
N ARG A 89 -0.89 23.97 15.59
CA ARG A 89 -1.38 24.52 16.87
C ARG A 89 -2.89 24.70 16.85
N ASN A 90 -3.39 25.23 15.73
CA ASN A 90 -4.80 25.49 15.52
C ASN A 90 -5.38 24.42 14.60
N PRO A 91 -6.48 23.74 15.00
CA PRO A 91 -7.11 22.73 14.17
C PRO A 91 -7.71 23.38 12.92
N LEU A 92 -7.53 22.72 11.76
CA LEU A 92 -8.06 23.20 10.49
C LEU A 92 -9.33 22.43 10.09
N SER A 93 -10.23 23.11 9.39
CA SER A 93 -11.37 22.49 8.71
C SER A 93 -11.26 22.75 7.21
N ILE A 94 -11.44 21.70 6.42
CA ILE A 94 -11.43 21.77 4.95
C ILE A 94 -12.88 21.58 4.49
N SER A 95 -13.38 22.51 3.66
CA SER A 95 -14.71 22.33 3.06
C SER A 95 -14.69 21.18 2.05
N PRO A 96 -15.69 20.29 2.04
CA PRO A 96 -15.80 19.22 1.04
C PRO A 96 -15.94 19.74 -0.41
N ASP A 97 -16.20 21.03 -0.58
CA ASP A 97 -16.39 21.72 -1.87
C ASP A 97 -15.09 22.15 -2.56
N LEU A 98 -13.95 22.05 -1.86
CA LEU A 98 -12.63 22.38 -2.43
C LEU A 98 -12.25 21.30 -3.45
N TYR A 99 -12.54 21.54 -4.73
CA TYR A 99 -12.31 20.64 -5.89
C TYR A 99 -13.27 19.44 -5.90
N PRO A 100 -13.40 18.63 -6.98
CA PRO A 100 -14.52 17.69 -7.13
C PRO A 100 -14.38 16.43 -6.25
N LEU A 101 -13.98 16.61 -4.99
CA LEU A 101 -13.87 15.61 -3.94
C LEU A 101 -15.22 14.95 -3.68
N ARG A 102 -16.31 15.73 -3.62
CA ARG A 102 -17.68 15.18 -3.45
C ARG A 102 -18.02 14.15 -4.51
N ILE A 103 -17.79 14.50 -5.78
CA ILE A 103 -18.10 13.63 -6.92
C ILE A 103 -17.32 12.31 -6.80
N ILE A 104 -16.02 12.39 -6.49
CA ILE A 104 -15.15 11.21 -6.34
C ILE A 104 -15.54 10.36 -5.11
N GLU A 105 -15.94 10.98 -4.00
CA GLU A 105 -16.38 10.26 -2.80
C GLU A 105 -17.72 9.54 -3.02
N GLU A 106 -18.66 10.18 -3.70
CA GLU A 106 -19.93 9.58 -4.08
C GLU A 106 -19.72 8.39 -5.02
N GLU A 107 -18.84 8.52 -6.03
CA GLU A 107 -18.45 7.41 -6.91
C GLU A 107 -17.87 6.23 -6.14
N LYS A 108 -16.93 6.47 -5.21
CA LYS A 108 -16.36 5.41 -4.36
C LYS A 108 -17.41 4.71 -3.49
N LYS A 109 -18.35 5.47 -2.91
CA LYS A 109 -19.47 4.91 -2.12
C LYS A 109 -20.39 4.06 -2.99
N ARG A 110 -20.69 4.49 -4.21
CA ARG A 110 -21.50 3.72 -5.18
C ARG A 110 -20.82 2.41 -5.56
N VAL A 111 -19.54 2.45 -5.92
CA VAL A 111 -18.75 1.24 -6.25
C VAL A 111 -18.72 0.26 -5.08
N ASN A 112 -18.48 0.74 -3.85
CA ASN A 112 -18.45 -0.10 -2.66
C ASN A 112 -19.83 -0.68 -2.31
N LYS A 113 -20.91 0.08 -2.51
CA LYS A 113 -22.29 -0.41 -2.32
C LYS A 113 -22.63 -1.48 -3.34
N GLN A 114 -22.23 -1.30 -4.60
CA GLN A 114 -22.42 -2.28 -5.66
C GLN A 114 -21.66 -3.58 -5.40
N SER A 115 -20.41 -3.51 -4.93
CA SER A 115 -19.64 -4.70 -4.53
C SER A 115 -20.23 -5.43 -3.32
N LYS A 116 -20.94 -4.72 -2.42
CA LYS A 116 -21.66 -5.33 -1.30
C LYS A 116 -22.98 -5.95 -1.73
N SER A 117 -23.68 -5.37 -2.69
CA SER A 117 -24.93 -5.95 -3.24
C SER A 117 -24.69 -7.12 -4.20
N SER A 118 -23.47 -7.29 -4.73
CA SER A 118 -23.09 -8.49 -5.50
C SER A 118 -22.61 -9.65 -4.61
N VAL A 119 -22.43 -9.43 -3.30
CA VAL A 119 -22.29 -10.51 -2.34
C VAL A 119 -23.70 -11.01 -2.09
N VAL A 120 -24.04 -12.15 -2.69
CA VAL A 120 -25.24 -12.92 -2.37
C VAL A 120 -25.20 -13.17 -0.86
N GLU A 121 -26.22 -12.71 -0.12
CA GLU A 121 -26.45 -13.07 1.28
C GLU A 121 -26.71 -14.58 1.34
N GLU A 122 -25.65 -15.37 1.24
CA GLU A 122 -25.68 -16.78 1.61
C GLU A 122 -25.69 -16.82 3.13
N GLY A 123 -26.85 -17.16 3.69
CA GLY A 123 -27.00 -17.44 5.10
C GLY A 123 -25.89 -18.36 5.64
N GLU A 124 -25.43 -18.00 6.83
CA GLU A 124 -24.75 -18.86 7.81
C GLU A 124 -23.76 -19.90 7.27
N THR A 125 -22.51 -19.46 7.18
CA THR A 125 -21.29 -20.28 7.33
C THR A 125 -21.14 -21.49 6.41
N LYS A 126 -20.61 -21.26 5.20
CA LYS A 126 -19.78 -22.30 4.55
C LYS A 126 -18.32 -22.11 4.91
N ARG A 127 -17.88 -23.07 5.70
CA ARG A 127 -16.54 -23.27 6.25
C ARG A 127 -15.50 -23.31 5.14
N HIS A 128 -14.36 -22.71 5.47
CA HIS A 128 -13.16 -22.64 4.65
C HIS A 128 -12.71 -24.04 4.19
N TRP A 129 -12.14 -24.16 2.99
CA TRP A 129 -11.72 -25.42 2.34
C TRP A 129 -10.73 -26.28 3.18
N LEU A 130 -10.26 -25.80 4.33
CA LEU A 130 -9.35 -26.52 5.23
C LEU A 130 -10.03 -27.28 6.40
N ASP A 131 -11.35 -27.18 6.58
CA ASP A 131 -12.03 -27.76 7.77
C ASP A 131 -12.40 -29.26 7.66
N GLN A 132 -11.86 -30.00 6.69
CA GLN A 132 -12.02 -31.47 6.67
C GLN A 132 -10.92 -32.17 7.47
N LYS A 133 -11.10 -32.20 8.79
CA LYS A 133 -10.54 -33.16 9.76
C LYS A 133 -11.64 -33.38 10.80
N GLU A 134 -12.06 -34.57 11.22
CA GLU A 134 -11.62 -35.96 11.12
C GLU A 134 -12.86 -36.80 11.51
N GLY A 135 -12.93 -38.07 11.08
CA GLY A 135 -13.76 -39.07 11.76
C GLY A 135 -14.96 -39.61 10.99
N ALA A 136 -14.71 -40.39 9.95
CA ALA A 136 -15.63 -41.46 9.56
C ALA A 136 -14.86 -42.77 9.53
N LYS A 137 -15.04 -43.59 10.58
CA LYS A 137 -14.63 -44.99 10.63
C LYS A 137 -15.36 -45.74 9.50
N PHE A 138 -14.72 -45.89 8.35
CA PHE A 138 -15.22 -46.78 7.31
C PHE A 138 -14.95 -48.22 7.78
N LYS A 139 -16.03 -48.92 8.14
CA LYS A 139 -16.01 -50.33 8.55
C LYS A 139 -15.44 -51.17 7.40
N LEU A 140 -14.47 -52.01 7.77
CA LEU A 140 -13.95 -53.09 6.96
C LEU A 140 -15.03 -54.19 6.86
N GLU A 141 -15.71 -54.28 5.72
CA GLU A 141 -16.36 -55.52 5.32
C GLU A 141 -15.46 -56.33 4.40
N LYS A 142 -15.40 -57.61 4.72
CA LYS A 142 -14.50 -58.62 4.19
C LYS A 142 -15.13 -59.16 2.91
N ALA A 143 -14.58 -58.81 1.76
CA ALA A 143 -14.84 -59.52 0.50
C ALA A 143 -13.51 -59.79 -0.21
N SER A 144 -13.17 -61.06 -0.22
CA SER A 144 -12.10 -61.69 -1.02
C SER A 144 -12.23 -61.35 -2.50
N ASN A 145 -11.14 -60.92 -3.16
CA ASN A 145 -10.49 -61.73 -4.19
C ASN A 145 -9.18 -61.06 -4.66
N ASP A 146 -8.27 -61.91 -5.10
CA ASP A 146 -6.89 -61.65 -5.49
C ASP A 146 -6.65 -60.51 -6.48
N ARG A 147 -5.55 -59.77 -6.27
CA ARG A 147 -4.47 -59.51 -7.26
C ARG A 147 -3.46 -58.48 -6.73
N ARG A 148 -2.23 -58.94 -6.47
CA ARG A 148 -0.97 -58.15 -6.49
C ARG A 148 -0.10 -58.77 -7.60
N PRO A 149 0.92 -58.10 -8.17
CA PRO A 149 1.74 -57.02 -7.59
C PRO A 149 1.95 -55.86 -8.62
N SER A 150 2.72 -54.77 -8.47
CA SER A 150 3.88 -54.42 -7.65
C SER A 150 4.18 -52.91 -7.75
N ARG A 151 4.85 -52.39 -6.71
CA ARG A 151 5.92 -51.36 -6.69
C ARG A 151 5.60 -49.88 -6.96
N ALA A 152 6.07 -49.07 -6.01
CA ALA A 152 5.94 -47.63 -5.87
C ALA A 152 6.85 -46.83 -6.83
N GLU A 153 6.44 -45.61 -7.18
CA GLU A 153 7.05 -44.34 -6.73
C GLU A 153 6.19 -43.15 -7.19
N GLY A 154 5.84 -42.29 -6.22
CA GLY A 154 4.89 -41.21 -6.41
C GLY A 154 5.55 -39.91 -6.85
N VAL A 155 5.02 -39.31 -7.92
CA VAL A 155 5.11 -37.87 -8.16
C VAL A 155 3.73 -37.40 -8.65
N ALA A 156 3.01 -36.66 -7.81
CA ALA A 156 1.75 -36.04 -8.20
C ALA A 156 2.03 -34.98 -9.29
N LYS A 157 1.67 -35.28 -10.54
CA LYS A 157 1.74 -34.34 -11.66
C LYS A 157 0.61 -33.33 -11.55
N PHE A 158 0.95 -32.11 -11.15
CA PHE A 158 0.02 -30.98 -11.18
C PHE A 158 -0.34 -30.59 -12.63
N PRO A 159 -1.57 -30.11 -12.88
CA PRO A 159 -2.17 -29.95 -14.22
C PRO A 159 -1.51 -28.91 -15.14
N TRP A 160 -0.49 -28.18 -14.68
CA TRP A 160 0.27 -27.19 -15.47
C TRP A 160 1.75 -27.57 -15.66
N SER A 161 2.13 -28.79 -15.24
CA SER A 161 3.49 -29.33 -15.39
C SER A 161 3.91 -29.64 -16.84
N SER A 162 2.97 -29.57 -17.80
CA SER A 162 3.24 -29.78 -19.23
C SER A 162 3.72 -28.52 -19.98
N MET A 163 3.80 -27.36 -19.33
CA MET A 163 4.27 -26.12 -19.95
C MET A 163 5.71 -25.76 -19.52
N ARG A 164 6.68 -26.62 -19.80
CA ARG A 164 8.09 -26.22 -19.89
C ARG A 164 8.92 -27.11 -20.82
N SER A 165 9.77 -26.42 -21.58
CA SER A 165 10.91 -26.86 -22.39
C SER A 165 10.67 -27.65 -23.68
N GLY A 166 10.64 -26.92 -24.80
CA GLY A 166 11.33 -27.31 -26.03
C GLY A 166 12.45 -26.30 -26.30
N ALA A 167 13.59 -26.44 -25.62
CA ALA A 167 14.85 -25.81 -26.02
C ALA A 167 15.62 -26.83 -26.87
N GLY A 168 16.15 -26.36 -28.00
CA GLY A 168 16.59 -27.18 -29.12
C GLY A 168 17.75 -28.14 -28.86
N SER A 169 17.83 -29.14 -29.73
CA SER A 169 19.00 -30.00 -29.91
C SER A 169 19.51 -29.81 -31.33
N ALA A 170 20.73 -29.32 -31.44
CA ALA A 170 21.53 -29.37 -32.65
C ALA A 170 21.93 -30.82 -32.95
N ARG A 171 21.81 -31.22 -34.21
CA ARG A 171 22.76 -32.03 -35.00
C ARG A 171 22.30 -32.03 -36.45
#